data_AF-A0A094DG25-F1
#
_entry.id   AF-A0A094DG25-F1
#
_cell.length_a   1.000
_cell.length_b   1.000
_cell.length_c   1.000
_cell.angle_alpha   90.00
_cell.angle_beta   90.00
_cell.angle_gamma   90.00
#
_symmetry.space_group_name_H-M   'P 1'
#
loop_
_entity.id
_entity.type
_entity.pdbx_description
1 polymer ?
#
loop_
_entity_poly.entity_id
_entity_poly.type
_entity_poly.pdbx_seq_one_letter_code
_entity_poly.pdbx_strand_id
1 'polypeptide(L)'
;MKNMPPCFLYLKGGFGPSIDGLFFQSNLGVVTQIGVHITPAPEAYIKCEISVPKEEDLVPLSGILSDLLRRRIIANSPGFANIVAQVLANSRDPDIAAKITPYLGKCSIPTEILDDIRAHKDWPYWTALISLYGTLEVVQAQLQSVKRAFEKVPGVKVSSQLFSGPPGESLKATVISEAPEVLPQTGRPTLASLAFLNVREPGGGHVAFAPIIPPSGRELYEWYLEAKQTTTEAGFNFLADFHLFARYVIAINLVMFTGSEQKEMNTLLRRLTDQTTKRGFSEYRTHRKLMMSLKDMLDPKGILSPGKSGIWNSKG
;
A
#
# COMPACT_ATOMS: atom_id res chain seq x y z
N MET A 1 26.83 -12.26 19.23
CA MET A 1 26.72 -12.98 17.94
C MET A 1 27.69 -14.17 17.78
N LYS A 2 28.46 -14.58 18.80
CA LYS A 2 29.52 -15.60 18.65
C LYS A 2 29.05 -17.05 18.39
N ASN A 3 27.75 -17.37 18.45
CA ASN A 3 27.24 -18.75 18.41
C ASN A 3 26.17 -19.00 17.32
N MET A 4 25.98 -18.11 16.35
CA MET A 4 25.00 -18.35 15.28
C MET A 4 25.62 -19.24 14.19
N PRO A 5 24.95 -20.32 13.74
CA PRO A 5 25.44 -21.12 12.63
C PRO A 5 25.63 -20.24 11.38
N PRO A 6 26.70 -20.41 10.58
CA PRO A 6 26.94 -19.62 9.38
C PRO A 6 25.76 -19.62 8.41
N CYS A 7 25.01 -20.72 8.35
CA CYS A 7 23.88 -20.90 7.45
C CYS A 7 22.55 -20.27 7.93
N PHE A 8 22.50 -19.68 9.13
CA PHE A 8 21.25 -19.15 9.73
C PHE A 8 20.51 -18.18 8.79
N LEU A 9 21.25 -17.30 8.11
CA LEU A 9 20.67 -16.32 7.19
C LEU A 9 20.29 -16.91 5.83
N TYR A 10 20.79 -18.10 5.46
CA TYR A 10 20.63 -18.64 4.12
C TYR A 10 19.44 -19.62 4.01
N LEU A 11 19.10 -20.32 5.09
CA LEU A 11 18.04 -21.33 5.11
C LEU A 11 16.98 -21.03 6.17
N LYS A 12 15.85 -20.44 5.75
CA LYS A 12 14.75 -20.03 6.64
C LYS A 12 13.99 -21.21 7.30
N GLY A 13 13.92 -22.36 6.64
CA GLY A 13 13.10 -23.49 7.09
C GLY A 13 13.74 -24.37 8.17
N GLY A 14 15.07 -24.31 8.35
CA GLY A 14 15.79 -25.15 9.32
C GLY A 14 15.42 -26.65 9.23
N PHE A 15 15.22 -27.27 10.39
CA PHE A 15 14.76 -28.65 10.54
C PHE A 15 13.53 -28.71 11.45
N GLY A 16 12.51 -29.51 11.07
CA GLY A 16 11.27 -29.66 11.84
C GLY A 16 10.25 -28.54 11.58
N PRO A 17 9.29 -28.30 12.51
CA PRO A 17 8.32 -27.23 12.38
C PRO A 17 8.98 -25.85 12.34
N SER A 18 8.69 -25.05 11.32
CA SER A 18 9.09 -23.63 11.30
C SER A 18 8.16 -22.83 12.21
N ILE A 19 8.75 -22.15 13.21
CA ILE A 19 8.02 -21.41 14.25
C ILE A 19 8.09 -19.89 14.06
N ASP A 20 8.83 -19.40 13.07
CA ASP A 20 9.02 -17.96 12.78
C ASP A 20 7.67 -17.23 12.66
N GLY A 21 6.70 -17.88 12.02
CA GLY A 21 5.35 -17.38 11.85
C GLY A 21 4.62 -17.05 13.15
N LEU A 22 4.93 -17.78 14.24
CA LEU A 22 4.33 -17.55 15.55
C LEU A 22 4.70 -16.20 16.14
N PHE A 23 5.77 -15.55 15.69
CA PHE A 23 6.22 -14.25 16.19
C PHE A 23 5.75 -13.06 15.31
N PHE A 24 5.11 -13.32 14.17
CA PHE A 24 4.51 -12.25 13.36
C PHE A 24 3.11 -11.91 13.88
N GLN A 25 2.89 -10.62 14.18
CA GLN A 25 1.62 -10.10 14.69
C GLN A 25 1.08 -10.85 15.93
N SER A 26 1.96 -11.30 16.83
CA SER A 26 1.58 -12.04 18.03
C SER A 26 2.14 -11.37 19.30
N ASN A 27 1.88 -12.01 20.44
CA ASN A 27 2.40 -11.64 21.75
C ASN A 27 3.08 -12.84 22.45
N LEU A 28 3.75 -13.69 21.67
CA LEU A 28 4.37 -14.93 22.14
C LEU A 28 5.85 -14.77 22.53
N GLY A 29 6.44 -13.59 22.33
CA GLY A 29 7.84 -13.35 22.67
C GLY A 29 8.29 -11.93 22.34
N VAL A 30 9.53 -11.63 22.74
CA VAL A 30 10.23 -10.40 22.38
C VAL A 30 11.35 -10.76 21.40
N VAL A 31 11.25 -10.29 20.16
CA VAL A 31 12.28 -10.51 19.14
C VAL A 31 13.48 -9.61 19.44
N THR A 32 14.65 -10.21 19.66
CA THR A 32 15.90 -9.48 19.96
C THR A 32 16.83 -9.34 18.76
N GLN A 33 16.71 -10.24 17.76
CA GLN A 33 17.50 -10.24 16.53
C GLN A 33 16.67 -10.79 15.38
N ILE A 34 16.91 -10.30 14.15
CA ILE A 34 16.26 -10.79 12.92
C ILE A 34 17.26 -10.79 11.77
N GLY A 35 17.19 -11.82 10.92
CA GLY A 35 17.89 -11.87 9.64
C GLY A 35 17.00 -11.35 8.52
N VAL A 36 17.55 -10.48 7.66
CA VAL A 36 16.83 -9.90 6.52
C VAL A 36 17.67 -10.05 5.27
N HIS A 37 17.07 -10.59 4.20
CA HIS A 37 17.69 -10.61 2.88
C HIS A 37 17.62 -9.23 2.25
N ILE A 38 18.72 -8.82 1.60
CA ILE A 38 18.81 -7.55 0.90
C ILE A 38 19.00 -7.86 -0.58
N THR A 39 18.14 -7.29 -1.42
CA THR A 39 18.26 -7.39 -2.87
C THR A 39 19.47 -6.56 -3.32
N PRO A 40 20.40 -7.12 -4.12
CA PRO A 40 21.50 -6.34 -4.70
C PRO A 40 20.99 -5.19 -5.56
N ALA A 41 21.76 -4.10 -5.61
CA ALA A 41 21.45 -2.98 -6.48
C ALA A 41 21.51 -3.41 -7.97
N PRO A 42 20.48 -3.09 -8.78
CA PRO A 42 20.47 -3.44 -10.20
C PRO A 42 21.45 -2.55 -10.99
N GLU A 43 21.77 -2.93 -12.22
CA GLU A 43 22.55 -2.08 -13.15
C GLU A 43 21.70 -0.97 -13.77
N ALA A 44 20.41 -1.24 -13.99
CA ALA A 44 19.45 -0.32 -14.56
C ALA A 44 18.10 -0.37 -13.82
N TYR A 45 17.42 0.77 -13.83
CA TYR A 45 16.15 1.01 -13.17
C TYR A 45 15.25 1.84 -14.08
N ILE A 46 14.00 1.44 -14.26
CA ILE A 46 12.98 2.29 -14.89
C ILE A 46 11.92 2.61 -13.85
N LYS A 47 11.75 3.89 -13.55
CA LYS A 47 10.55 4.40 -12.88
C LYS A 47 9.44 4.46 -13.94
N CYS A 48 8.29 3.86 -13.68
CA CYS A 48 7.18 3.88 -14.62
C CYS A 48 5.86 4.20 -13.90
N GLU A 49 5.09 5.08 -14.52
CA GLU A 49 3.77 5.48 -14.07
C GLU A 49 2.75 5.10 -15.14
N ILE A 50 1.69 4.42 -14.72
CA ILE A 50 0.57 4.04 -15.59
C ILE A 50 -0.67 4.73 -15.06
N SER A 51 -1.21 5.63 -15.85
CA SER A 51 -2.30 6.51 -15.47
C SER A 51 -3.52 6.25 -16.35
N VAL A 52 -4.69 6.04 -15.73
CA VAL A 52 -5.95 5.75 -16.44
C VAL A 52 -7.03 6.78 -16.07
N PRO A 53 -7.82 7.22 -17.06
CA PRO A 53 -8.63 8.42 -16.91
C PRO A 53 -9.91 8.22 -16.10
N LYS A 54 -10.52 7.02 -16.10
CA LYS A 54 -11.83 6.80 -15.48
C LYS A 54 -11.74 6.02 -14.18
N GLU A 55 -12.77 6.15 -13.35
CA GLU A 55 -12.84 5.46 -12.06
C GLU A 55 -12.91 3.93 -12.23
N GLU A 56 -13.69 3.46 -13.21
CA GLU A 56 -13.86 2.06 -13.56
C GLU A 56 -12.62 1.42 -14.21
N ASP A 57 -11.67 2.23 -14.70
CA ASP A 57 -10.43 1.74 -15.29
C ASP A 57 -9.50 1.06 -14.24
N LEU A 58 -9.85 1.12 -12.95
CA LEU A 58 -9.23 0.29 -11.91
C LEU A 58 -9.28 -1.20 -12.26
N VAL A 59 -10.35 -1.66 -12.90
CA VAL A 59 -10.54 -3.07 -13.27
C VAL A 59 -9.44 -3.54 -14.25
N PRO A 60 -9.29 -2.94 -15.46
CA PRO A 60 -8.20 -3.32 -16.35
C PRO A 60 -6.81 -2.99 -15.77
N LEU A 61 -6.65 -1.90 -15.01
CA LEU A 61 -5.37 -1.55 -14.37
C LEU A 61 -4.86 -2.66 -13.44
N SER A 62 -5.71 -3.11 -12.52
CA SER A 62 -5.38 -4.20 -11.59
C SER A 62 -5.19 -5.52 -12.33
N GLY A 63 -6.11 -5.87 -13.22
CA GLY A 63 -6.09 -7.13 -13.96
C GLY A 63 -4.80 -7.31 -14.78
N ILE A 64 -4.42 -6.29 -15.55
CA ILE A 64 -3.21 -6.33 -16.39
C ILE A 64 -1.94 -6.41 -15.53
N LEU A 65 -1.81 -5.57 -14.49
CA LEU A 65 -0.63 -5.60 -13.63
C LEU A 65 -0.50 -6.92 -12.86
N SER A 66 -1.63 -7.54 -12.48
CA SER A 66 -1.62 -8.84 -11.82
C SER A 66 -1.11 -9.95 -12.76
N ASP A 67 -1.45 -9.89 -14.05
CA ASP A 67 -0.89 -10.80 -15.07
C ASP A 67 0.62 -10.61 -15.22
N LEU A 68 1.06 -9.35 -15.33
CA LEU A 68 2.48 -9.01 -15.46
C LEU A 68 3.29 -9.49 -14.25
N LEU A 69 2.73 -9.41 -13.03
CA LEU A 69 3.33 -9.97 -11.81
C LEU A 69 3.40 -11.50 -11.84
N ARG A 70 2.32 -12.18 -12.24
CA ARG A 70 2.27 -13.65 -12.32
C ARG A 70 3.27 -14.18 -13.34
N ARG A 71 3.47 -13.46 -14.45
CA ARG A 71 4.44 -13.76 -15.51
C ARG A 71 5.86 -13.28 -15.21
N ARG A 72 6.08 -12.63 -14.07
CA ARG A 72 7.38 -12.08 -13.64
C ARG A 72 7.96 -11.03 -14.60
N ILE A 73 7.10 -10.35 -15.37
CA ILE A 73 7.51 -9.19 -16.18
C ILE A 73 7.83 -8.00 -15.28
N ILE A 74 7.05 -7.82 -14.21
CA ILE A 74 7.33 -6.86 -13.14
C ILE A 74 7.55 -7.62 -11.83
N ALA A 75 8.42 -7.09 -10.98
CA ALA A 75 8.87 -7.79 -9.76
C ALA A 75 8.43 -7.11 -8.46
N ASN A 76 8.32 -5.78 -8.44
CA ASN A 76 7.86 -5.04 -7.27
C ASN A 76 6.33 -4.99 -7.20
N SER A 77 5.79 -4.74 -6.01
CA SER A 77 4.36 -4.49 -5.81
C SER A 77 3.99 -3.13 -6.41
N PRO A 78 3.12 -3.07 -7.43
CA PRO A 78 2.53 -1.81 -7.87
C PRO A 78 1.76 -1.14 -6.73
N GLY A 79 1.90 0.17 -6.59
CA GLY A 79 1.07 1.00 -5.70
C GLY A 79 0.04 1.77 -6.51
N PHE A 80 -1.24 1.71 -6.15
CA PHE A 80 -2.30 2.47 -6.81
C PHE A 80 -2.78 3.61 -5.93
N ALA A 81 -2.83 4.79 -6.53
CA ALA A 81 -3.32 6.01 -5.94
C ALA A 81 -4.52 6.52 -6.76
N ASN A 82 -5.60 6.90 -6.09
CA ASN A 82 -6.74 7.57 -6.73
C ASN A 82 -6.53 9.08 -6.79
N ILE A 83 -7.47 9.79 -7.43
CA ILE A 83 -7.47 11.25 -7.51
C ILE A 83 -7.38 11.93 -6.14
N VAL A 84 -8.03 11.39 -5.11
CA VAL A 84 -7.97 11.92 -3.75
C VAL A 84 -6.52 11.96 -3.26
N ALA A 85 -5.76 10.87 -3.45
CA ALA A 85 -4.35 10.84 -3.08
C ALA A 85 -3.53 11.92 -3.80
N GLN A 86 -3.78 12.15 -5.10
CA GLN A 86 -3.09 13.21 -5.85
C GLN A 86 -3.44 14.61 -5.35
N VAL A 87 -4.73 14.87 -5.09
CA VAL A 87 -5.23 16.15 -4.57
C VAL A 87 -4.63 16.44 -3.19
N LEU A 88 -4.61 15.45 -2.31
CA LEU A 88 -4.05 15.61 -0.96
C LEU A 88 -2.53 15.72 -0.97
N ALA A 89 -1.82 15.00 -1.85
CA ALA A 89 -0.37 15.13 -2.02
C ALA A 89 0.05 16.56 -2.44
N ASN A 90 -0.82 17.23 -3.20
CA ASN A 90 -0.60 18.57 -3.72
C ASN A 90 -1.43 19.63 -2.98
N SER A 91 -1.87 19.36 -1.75
CA SER A 91 -2.74 20.27 -0.98
C SER A 91 -2.10 21.64 -0.65
N ARG A 92 -0.80 21.81 -0.89
CA ARG A 92 -0.05 23.06 -0.72
C ARG A 92 -0.01 23.92 -1.99
N ASP A 93 -0.38 23.37 -3.15
CA ASP A 93 -0.60 24.16 -4.36
C ASP A 93 -1.75 25.15 -4.08
N PRO A 94 -1.56 26.46 -4.28
CA PRO A 94 -2.58 27.47 -3.96
C PRO A 94 -3.93 27.25 -4.65
N ASP A 95 -3.94 26.78 -5.90
CA ASP A 95 -5.16 26.56 -6.68
C ASP A 95 -5.95 25.38 -6.11
N ILE A 96 -5.24 24.33 -5.67
CA ILE A 96 -5.84 23.14 -5.06
C ILE A 96 -6.31 23.46 -3.65
N ALA A 97 -5.46 24.12 -2.85
CA ALA A 97 -5.77 24.52 -1.48
C ALA A 97 -7.06 25.34 -1.42
N ALA A 98 -7.23 26.32 -2.32
CA ALA A 98 -8.42 27.15 -2.39
C ALA A 98 -9.70 26.32 -2.62
N LYS A 99 -9.63 25.26 -3.43
CA LYS A 99 -10.77 24.39 -3.75
C LYS A 99 -11.12 23.41 -2.63
N ILE A 100 -10.13 22.86 -1.91
CA ILE A 100 -10.39 21.78 -0.94
C ILE A 100 -10.57 22.27 0.51
N THR A 101 -9.94 23.39 0.88
CA THR A 101 -9.98 23.93 2.27
C THR A 101 -11.40 24.08 2.84
N PRO A 102 -12.43 24.48 2.07
CA PRO A 102 -13.79 24.57 2.59
C PRO A 102 -14.36 23.25 3.17
N TYR A 103 -13.85 22.10 2.72
CA TYR A 103 -14.36 20.76 3.04
C TYR A 103 -13.51 20.03 4.09
N LEU A 104 -12.20 20.31 4.15
CA LEU A 104 -11.28 19.64 5.07
C LEU A 104 -11.75 19.78 6.53
N GLY A 105 -11.78 18.66 7.25
CA GLY A 105 -12.25 18.59 8.65
C GLY A 105 -13.77 18.73 8.84
N LYS A 106 -14.55 18.94 7.77
CA LYS A 106 -16.02 19.09 7.84
C LYS A 106 -16.75 17.95 7.12
N CYS A 107 -16.28 17.59 5.94
CA CYS A 107 -16.82 16.50 5.15
C CYS A 107 -15.76 15.95 4.17
N SER A 108 -16.15 14.93 3.40
CA SER A 108 -15.36 14.49 2.26
C SER A 108 -15.35 15.55 1.15
N ILE A 109 -14.25 15.66 0.43
CA ILE A 109 -14.17 16.50 -0.78
C ILE A 109 -15.19 15.97 -1.80
N PRO A 110 -16.14 16.79 -2.26
CA PRO A 110 -17.17 16.35 -3.20
C PRO A 110 -16.59 15.92 -4.56
N THR A 111 -17.27 15.00 -5.24
CA THR A 111 -16.81 14.46 -6.53
C THR A 111 -16.72 15.55 -7.60
N GLU A 112 -17.64 16.51 -7.62
CA GLU A 112 -17.63 17.65 -8.52
C GLU A 112 -16.37 18.52 -8.36
N ILE A 113 -15.84 18.66 -7.15
CA ILE A 113 -14.60 19.40 -6.89
C ILE A 113 -13.39 18.60 -7.37
N LEU A 114 -13.39 17.28 -7.16
CA LEU A 114 -12.34 16.40 -7.68
C LEU A 114 -12.31 16.40 -9.22
N ASP A 115 -13.47 16.39 -9.86
CA ASP A 115 -13.60 16.41 -11.32
C ASP A 115 -13.19 17.76 -11.91
N ASP A 116 -13.53 18.88 -11.27
CA ASP A 116 -13.06 20.21 -11.65
C ASP A 116 -11.53 20.34 -11.53
N ILE A 117 -10.93 19.81 -10.46
CA ILE A 117 -9.47 19.76 -10.32
C ILE A 117 -8.85 18.88 -11.42
N ARG A 118 -9.41 17.70 -11.68
CA ARG A 118 -8.94 16.79 -12.74
C ARG A 118 -8.96 17.44 -14.11
N ALA A 119 -10.07 18.07 -14.48
CA ALA A 119 -10.21 18.75 -15.76
C ALA A 119 -9.22 19.90 -15.90
N HIS A 120 -9.00 20.67 -14.83
CA HIS A 120 -8.08 21.81 -14.84
C HIS A 120 -6.59 21.40 -14.90
N LYS A 121 -6.20 20.32 -14.22
CA LYS A 121 -4.79 19.86 -14.14
C LYS A 121 -4.46 18.73 -15.14
N ASP A 122 -5.41 18.28 -15.98
CA ASP A 122 -5.31 17.08 -16.84
C ASP A 122 -4.88 15.82 -16.06
N TRP A 123 -5.47 15.62 -14.89
CA TRP A 123 -5.12 14.51 -14.00
C TRP A 123 -5.98 13.26 -14.23
N PRO A 124 -5.35 12.06 -14.17
CA PRO A 124 -6.07 10.80 -14.27
C PRO A 124 -6.91 10.54 -13.02
N TYR A 125 -7.83 9.58 -13.08
CA TYR A 125 -8.51 9.12 -11.87
C TYR A 125 -7.59 8.20 -11.05
N TRP A 126 -6.88 7.30 -11.73
CA TRP A 126 -5.97 6.35 -11.09
C TRP A 126 -4.58 6.46 -11.67
N THR A 127 -3.60 6.32 -10.78
CA THR A 127 -2.19 6.19 -11.11
C THR A 127 -1.60 4.98 -10.42
N ALA A 128 -0.97 4.10 -11.19
CA ALA A 128 -0.16 3.00 -10.68
C ALA A 128 1.32 3.34 -10.82
N LEU A 129 2.06 3.22 -9.72
CA LEU A 129 3.51 3.35 -9.69
C LEU A 129 4.15 1.96 -9.72
N ILE A 130 5.00 1.71 -10.71
CA ILE A 130 5.77 0.48 -10.85
C ILE A 130 7.24 0.79 -11.13
N SER A 131 8.09 -0.20 -10.91
CA SER A 131 9.50 -0.10 -11.27
C SER A 131 10.02 -1.37 -11.89
N LEU A 132 10.95 -1.20 -12.82
CA LEU A 132 11.64 -2.28 -13.50
C LEU A 132 13.10 -2.26 -13.07
N TYR A 133 13.66 -3.44 -12.79
CA TYR A 133 15.00 -3.60 -12.23
C TYR A 133 15.72 -4.70 -12.99
N GLY A 134 16.97 -4.48 -13.38
CA GLY A 134 17.77 -5.49 -14.08
C GLY A 134 18.96 -4.87 -14.79
N THR A 135 19.42 -5.53 -15.85
CA THR A 135 20.33 -4.92 -16.83
C THR A 135 19.55 -3.98 -17.75
N LEU A 136 20.26 -3.15 -18.51
CA LEU A 136 19.66 -2.19 -19.45
C LEU A 136 18.71 -2.88 -20.45
N GLU A 137 19.14 -4.00 -21.02
CA GLU A 137 18.39 -4.76 -22.02
C GLU A 137 17.11 -5.36 -21.43
N VAL A 138 17.21 -5.88 -20.20
CA VAL A 138 16.09 -6.50 -19.49
C VAL A 138 15.02 -5.46 -19.18
N VAL A 139 15.39 -4.33 -18.58
CA VAL A 139 14.39 -3.31 -18.20
C VAL A 139 13.72 -2.69 -19.43
N GLN A 140 14.44 -2.52 -20.53
CA GLN A 140 13.87 -2.05 -21.79
C GLN A 140 12.86 -3.06 -22.35
N ALA A 141 13.18 -4.35 -22.38
CA ALA A 141 12.26 -5.40 -22.84
C ALA A 141 11.02 -5.53 -21.94
N GLN A 142 11.19 -5.39 -20.62
CA GLN A 142 10.10 -5.33 -19.66
C GLN A 142 9.19 -4.13 -19.94
N LEU A 143 9.74 -2.93 -20.17
CA LEU A 143 8.96 -1.74 -20.48
C LEU A 143 8.13 -1.91 -21.76
N GLN A 144 8.70 -2.51 -22.81
CA GLN A 144 7.96 -2.80 -24.03
C GLN A 144 6.80 -3.78 -23.78
N SER A 145 7.00 -4.77 -22.91
CA SER A 145 5.95 -5.70 -22.51
C SER A 145 4.84 -5.01 -21.72
N VAL A 146 5.20 -4.08 -20.81
CA VAL A 146 4.25 -3.26 -20.06
C VAL A 146 3.43 -2.38 -21.02
N LYS A 147 4.09 -1.61 -21.90
CA LYS A 147 3.40 -0.74 -22.86
C LYS A 147 2.41 -1.52 -23.72
N ARG A 148 2.84 -2.66 -24.28
CA ARG A 148 2.00 -3.53 -25.10
C ARG A 148 0.78 -4.08 -24.36
N ALA A 149 0.93 -4.42 -23.07
CA ALA A 149 -0.17 -4.92 -22.26
C ALA A 149 -1.27 -3.85 -22.06
N PHE A 150 -0.89 -2.57 -22.06
CA PHE A 150 -1.80 -1.44 -21.86
C PHE A 150 -2.32 -0.80 -23.15
N GLU A 151 -1.78 -1.11 -24.34
CA GLU A 151 -2.19 -0.51 -25.63
C GLU A 151 -3.70 -0.50 -25.88
N LYS A 152 -4.42 -1.48 -25.35
CA LYS A 152 -5.88 -1.63 -25.55
C LYS A 152 -6.73 -0.86 -24.54
N VAL A 153 -6.14 -0.23 -23.52
CA VAL A 153 -6.87 0.52 -22.49
C VAL A 153 -7.10 1.96 -22.99
N PRO A 154 -8.35 2.38 -23.24
CA PRO A 154 -8.62 3.70 -23.78
C PRO A 154 -8.12 4.83 -22.86
N GLY A 155 -7.37 5.77 -23.42
CA GLY A 155 -6.88 6.94 -22.69
C GLY A 155 -5.78 6.67 -21.66
N VAL A 156 -5.22 5.45 -21.59
CA VAL A 156 -4.08 5.17 -20.73
C VAL A 156 -2.86 6.01 -21.13
N LYS A 157 -2.13 6.51 -20.13
CA LYS A 157 -0.82 7.15 -20.30
C LYS A 157 0.22 6.30 -19.56
N VAL A 158 1.25 5.85 -20.26
CA VAL A 158 2.40 5.13 -19.67
C VAL A 158 3.62 6.03 -19.78
N SER A 159 4.01 6.66 -18.67
CA SER A 159 5.25 7.45 -18.58
C SER A 159 6.36 6.61 -17.96
N SER A 160 7.60 6.87 -18.38
CA SER A 160 8.75 6.10 -17.91
C SER A 160 10.03 6.92 -17.96
N GLN A 161 10.88 6.75 -16.96
CA GLN A 161 12.21 7.34 -16.90
C GLN A 161 13.24 6.26 -16.59
N LEU A 162 14.22 6.12 -17.49
CA LEU A 162 15.30 5.15 -17.39
C LEU A 162 16.51 5.77 -16.68
N PHE A 163 17.11 4.98 -15.80
CA PHE A 163 18.35 5.27 -15.10
C PHE A 163 19.26 4.04 -15.18
N SER A 164 20.55 4.26 -15.38
CA SER A 164 21.55 3.19 -15.43
C SER A 164 22.85 3.61 -14.77
N GLY A 165 23.53 2.65 -14.14
CA GLY A 165 24.92 2.82 -13.72
C GLY A 165 25.88 2.85 -14.92
N PRO A 166 27.17 3.13 -14.68
CA PRO A 166 28.22 2.86 -15.66
C PRO A 166 28.20 1.38 -16.11
N PRO A 167 28.66 1.06 -17.33
CA PRO A 167 28.72 -0.32 -17.80
C PRO A 167 29.45 -1.26 -16.83
N GLY A 168 28.79 -2.33 -16.40
CA GLY A 168 29.33 -3.31 -15.45
C GLY A 168 29.27 -2.89 -13.98
N GLU A 169 28.67 -1.75 -13.66
CA GLU A 169 28.50 -1.26 -12.29
C GLU A 169 27.02 -1.21 -11.87
N SER A 170 26.74 -1.46 -10.59
CA SER A 170 25.41 -1.26 -10.03
C SER A 170 25.03 0.23 -10.00
N LEU A 171 23.75 0.51 -10.31
CA LEU A 171 23.15 1.83 -10.18
C LEU A 171 23.09 2.26 -8.71
N LYS A 172 23.67 3.44 -8.42
CA LYS A 172 23.52 4.09 -7.12
C LYS A 172 22.18 4.82 -7.07
N ALA A 173 21.39 4.59 -6.02
CA ALA A 173 20.07 5.19 -5.87
C ALA A 173 20.08 6.73 -5.80
N THR A 174 21.23 7.35 -5.52
CA THR A 174 21.43 8.81 -5.55
C THR A 174 21.35 9.41 -6.95
N VAL A 175 21.62 8.62 -8.01
CA VAL A 175 21.57 9.07 -9.40
C VAL A 175 20.12 9.29 -9.89
N ILE A 176 19.14 8.67 -9.24
CA ILE A 176 17.75 8.63 -9.71
C ILE A 176 17.04 9.97 -9.47
N SER A 177 17.07 10.47 -8.24
CA SER A 177 16.54 11.79 -7.88
C SER A 177 16.93 12.14 -6.45
N GLU A 178 17.13 13.42 -6.13
CA GLU A 178 17.22 13.85 -4.72
C GLU A 178 15.84 13.95 -4.06
N ALA A 179 14.78 14.10 -4.86
CA ALA A 179 13.42 14.21 -4.36
C ALA A 179 12.95 12.89 -3.71
N PRO A 180 12.20 12.96 -2.60
CA PRO A 180 11.66 11.79 -1.96
C PRO A 180 10.65 11.08 -2.88
N GLU A 181 10.73 9.76 -2.94
CA GLU A 181 9.74 8.95 -3.65
C GLU A 181 8.46 8.83 -2.80
N VAL A 182 7.29 8.97 -3.43
CA VAL A 182 5.99 8.73 -2.78
C VAL A 182 5.89 7.26 -2.37
N LEU A 183 6.26 6.35 -3.27
CA LEU A 183 6.44 4.93 -3.01
C LEU A 183 7.94 4.62 -3.16
N PRO A 184 8.68 4.26 -2.09
CA PRO A 184 10.15 4.16 -2.10
C PRO A 184 10.65 2.90 -2.83
N GLN A 185 10.51 2.89 -4.15
CA GLN A 185 10.83 1.77 -5.02
C GLN A 185 12.35 1.59 -5.22
N THR A 186 13.17 2.58 -4.87
CA THR A 186 14.64 2.46 -4.86
C THR A 186 15.20 1.95 -3.53
N GLY A 187 14.36 1.76 -2.52
CA GLY A 187 14.78 1.40 -1.16
C GLY A 187 15.37 2.57 -0.36
N ARG A 188 15.28 3.81 -0.86
CA ARG A 188 15.68 5.01 -0.11
C ARG A 188 14.61 5.39 0.92
N PRO A 189 14.95 5.40 2.22
CA PRO A 189 13.99 5.80 3.24
C PRO A 189 13.67 7.31 3.13
N THR A 190 12.44 7.67 3.49
CA THR A 190 11.96 9.05 3.50
C THR A 190 10.89 9.25 4.57
N LEU A 191 10.78 10.49 5.06
CA LEU A 191 9.70 10.94 5.94
C LEU A 191 8.70 11.86 5.24
N ALA A 192 8.81 12.05 3.92
CA ALA A 192 7.98 13.00 3.17
C ALA A 192 6.48 12.75 3.33
N SER A 193 6.06 11.47 3.41
CA SER A 193 4.66 11.10 3.58
C SER A 193 4.06 11.55 4.93
N LEU A 194 4.87 11.90 5.94
CA LEU A 194 4.34 12.48 7.19
C LEU A 194 3.64 13.82 6.98
N ALA A 195 3.90 14.52 5.85
CA ALA A 195 3.18 15.73 5.50
C ALA A 195 1.65 15.52 5.41
N PHE A 196 1.20 14.30 5.05
CA PHE A 196 -0.22 13.96 4.96
C PHE A 196 -0.97 14.08 6.29
N LEU A 197 -0.28 13.90 7.43
CA LEU A 197 -0.89 14.02 8.75
C LEU A 197 -1.45 15.43 9.03
N ASN A 198 -0.94 16.44 8.33
CA ASN A 198 -1.35 17.83 8.51
C ASN A 198 -2.41 18.28 7.49
N VAL A 199 -2.88 17.38 6.62
CA VAL A 199 -3.81 17.72 5.54
C VAL A 199 -5.22 17.94 6.05
N ARG A 200 -5.71 17.09 6.97
CA ARG A 200 -7.05 17.30 7.55
C ARG A 200 -7.05 18.48 8.51
N GLU A 201 -6.06 18.51 9.39
CA GLU A 201 -5.79 19.55 10.37
C GLU A 201 -4.33 19.40 10.83
N PRO A 202 -3.60 20.47 11.19
CA PRO A 202 -2.29 20.35 11.83
C PRO A 202 -2.33 19.42 13.05
N GLY A 203 -1.43 18.43 13.10
CA GLY A 203 -1.40 17.44 14.20
C GLY A 203 -2.46 16.34 14.10
N GLY A 204 -3.09 16.18 12.93
CA GLY A 204 -3.97 15.04 12.64
C GLY A 204 -3.25 13.69 12.68
N GLY A 205 -4.04 12.63 12.69
CA GLY A 205 -3.61 11.24 12.60
C GLY A 205 -4.13 10.56 11.33
N HIS A 206 -3.70 9.32 11.12
CA HIS A 206 -4.29 8.47 10.09
C HIS A 206 -4.63 7.09 10.66
N VAL A 207 -5.58 6.42 10.03
CA VAL A 207 -5.83 4.98 10.21
C VAL A 207 -5.89 4.32 8.85
N ALA A 208 -5.52 3.04 8.80
CA ALA A 208 -5.55 2.24 7.59
C ALA A 208 -6.54 1.09 7.81
N PHE A 209 -7.60 1.04 6.99
CA PHE A 209 -8.44 -0.15 6.85
C PHE A 209 -7.94 -0.94 5.62
N ALA A 210 -7.45 -2.17 5.83
CA ALA A 210 -6.59 -2.84 4.85
C ALA A 210 -6.99 -4.30 4.56
N PRO A 211 -8.12 -4.54 3.86
CA PRO A 211 -8.52 -5.86 3.42
C PRO A 211 -7.63 -6.46 2.34
N ILE A 212 -7.64 -7.79 2.30
CA ILE A 212 -7.07 -8.59 1.22
C ILE A 212 -8.18 -8.90 0.21
N ILE A 213 -7.96 -8.55 -1.06
CA ILE A 213 -8.95 -8.71 -2.13
C ILE A 213 -8.30 -9.43 -3.33
N PRO A 214 -9.03 -10.26 -4.10
CA PRO A 214 -8.51 -10.81 -5.35
C PRO A 214 -7.98 -9.75 -6.33
N PRO A 215 -6.92 -10.05 -7.10
CA PRO A 215 -6.23 -9.06 -7.94
C PRO A 215 -6.87 -8.88 -9.33
N SER A 216 -7.95 -9.61 -9.63
CA SER A 216 -8.69 -9.62 -10.90
C SER A 216 -9.34 -8.28 -11.27
N GLY A 217 -9.36 -7.32 -10.34
CA GLY A 217 -9.82 -5.94 -10.57
C GLY A 217 -11.30 -5.74 -10.33
N ARG A 218 -12.19 -6.68 -10.70
CA ARG A 218 -13.64 -6.55 -10.50
C ARG A 218 -14.01 -6.53 -9.02
N GLU A 219 -13.58 -7.52 -8.27
CA GLU A 219 -13.87 -7.63 -6.83
C GLU A 219 -13.27 -6.44 -6.05
N LEU A 220 -12.08 -5.99 -6.46
CA LEU A 220 -11.44 -4.78 -5.94
C LEU A 220 -12.30 -3.55 -6.21
N TYR A 221 -12.79 -3.38 -7.44
CA TYR A 221 -13.58 -2.22 -7.83
C TYR A 221 -14.93 -2.16 -7.12
N GLU A 222 -15.65 -3.29 -7.05
CA GLU A 222 -16.93 -3.36 -6.34
C GLU A 222 -16.79 -3.07 -4.84
N TRP A 223 -15.78 -3.65 -4.19
CA TRP A 223 -15.47 -3.33 -2.79
C TRP A 223 -15.10 -1.86 -2.63
N TYR A 224 -14.26 -1.33 -3.53
CA TYR A 224 -13.81 0.06 -3.51
C TYR A 224 -15.00 1.02 -3.58
N LEU A 225 -15.97 0.80 -4.46
CA LEU A 225 -17.14 1.66 -4.58
C LEU A 225 -17.94 1.74 -3.26
N GLU A 226 -18.21 0.59 -2.63
CA GLU A 226 -18.94 0.54 -1.35
C GLU A 226 -18.15 1.16 -0.20
N ALA A 227 -16.84 0.87 -0.13
CA ALA A 227 -15.97 1.39 0.90
C ALA A 227 -15.76 2.91 0.75
N LYS A 228 -15.65 3.39 -0.50
CA LYS A 228 -15.62 4.82 -0.84
C LYS A 228 -16.90 5.49 -0.38
N GLN A 229 -18.06 4.99 -0.79
CA GLN A 229 -19.36 5.54 -0.39
C GLN A 229 -19.48 5.62 1.14
N THR A 230 -19.17 4.53 1.84
CA THR A 230 -19.27 4.46 3.31
C THR A 230 -18.34 5.46 4.00
N THR A 231 -17.14 5.65 3.46
CA THR A 231 -16.15 6.61 3.98
C THR A 231 -16.61 8.06 3.74
N THR A 232 -17.13 8.35 2.54
CA THR A 232 -17.69 9.64 2.15
C THR A 232 -18.90 10.01 3.00
N GLU A 233 -19.85 9.09 3.20
CA GLU A 233 -21.03 9.29 4.06
C GLU A 233 -20.66 9.59 5.52
N ALA A 234 -19.53 9.07 5.99
CA ALA A 234 -19.00 9.34 7.31
C ALA A 234 -18.24 10.68 7.40
N GLY A 235 -18.14 11.45 6.32
CA GLY A 235 -17.47 12.76 6.29
C GLY A 235 -15.95 12.68 6.09
N PHE A 236 -15.43 11.54 5.62
CA PHE A 236 -14.01 11.31 5.40
C PHE A 236 -13.67 11.10 3.93
N ASN A 237 -12.41 11.39 3.57
CA ASN A 237 -11.90 11.14 2.22
C ASN A 237 -11.41 9.70 2.10
N PHE A 238 -11.84 8.99 1.04
CA PHE A 238 -11.26 7.70 0.68
C PHE A 238 -9.97 7.91 -0.10
N LEU A 239 -8.83 7.74 0.56
CA LEU A 239 -7.51 7.75 -0.08
C LEU A 239 -7.10 6.31 -0.34
N ALA A 240 -6.99 5.95 -1.62
CA ALA A 240 -6.55 4.62 -2.02
C ALA A 240 -5.01 4.54 -1.97
N ASP A 241 -4.49 3.62 -1.17
CA ASP A 241 -3.06 3.23 -1.13
C ASP A 241 -2.97 1.72 -1.36
N PHE A 242 -3.38 1.29 -2.55
CA PHE A 242 -3.52 -0.15 -2.83
C PHE A 242 -2.18 -0.74 -3.24
N HIS A 243 -1.79 -1.85 -2.60
CA HIS A 243 -0.60 -2.60 -2.99
C HIS A 243 -0.99 -3.91 -3.66
N LEU A 244 -0.68 -4.00 -4.95
CA LEU A 244 -1.00 -5.17 -5.77
C LEU A 244 0.13 -6.21 -5.69
N PHE A 245 -0.26 -7.45 -5.42
CA PHE A 245 0.58 -8.63 -5.52
C PHE A 245 0.02 -9.59 -6.58
N ALA A 246 0.82 -10.58 -6.98
CA ALA A 246 0.47 -11.51 -8.06
C ALA A 246 -0.86 -12.27 -7.82
N ARG A 247 -1.30 -12.39 -6.57
CA ARG A 247 -2.46 -13.21 -6.16
C ARG A 247 -3.45 -12.51 -5.24
N TYR A 248 -3.17 -11.26 -4.85
CA TYR A 248 -4.03 -10.49 -3.95
C TYR A 248 -3.66 -9.00 -4.01
N VAL A 249 -4.55 -8.16 -3.52
CA VAL A 249 -4.34 -6.72 -3.30
C VAL A 249 -4.49 -6.47 -1.82
N ILE A 250 -3.57 -5.73 -1.22
CA ILE A 250 -3.81 -5.09 0.08
C ILE A 250 -4.44 -3.74 -0.24
N ALA A 251 -5.76 -3.66 -0.14
CA ALA A 251 -6.54 -2.51 -0.60
C ALA A 251 -6.73 -1.49 0.53
N ILE A 252 -5.68 -0.71 0.82
CA ILE A 252 -5.69 0.23 1.95
C ILE A 252 -6.61 1.42 1.63
N ASN A 253 -7.64 1.60 2.45
CA ASN A 253 -8.32 2.87 2.63
C ASN A 253 -7.60 3.63 3.75
N LEU A 254 -6.83 4.66 3.38
CA LEU A 254 -6.09 5.49 4.31
C LEU A 254 -6.92 6.71 4.69
N VAL A 255 -7.35 6.78 5.95
CA VAL A 255 -8.24 7.85 6.41
C VAL A 255 -7.51 8.77 7.38
N MET A 256 -7.43 10.05 7.02
CA MET A 256 -6.93 11.10 7.90
C MET A 256 -8.07 11.54 8.84
N PHE A 257 -7.78 11.69 10.12
CA PHE A 257 -8.74 12.06 11.16
C PHE A 257 -8.05 12.82 12.30
N THR A 258 -8.83 13.48 13.15
CA THR A 258 -8.30 14.21 14.32
C THR A 258 -8.71 13.53 15.63
N GLY A 259 -8.11 13.96 16.74
CA GLY A 259 -8.43 13.40 18.06
C GLY A 259 -9.91 13.55 18.45
N SER A 260 -10.60 14.59 17.97
CA SER A 260 -12.03 14.81 18.23
C SER A 260 -12.95 13.87 17.43
N GLU A 261 -12.45 13.22 16.38
CA GLU A 261 -13.24 12.39 15.45
C GLU A 261 -13.09 10.89 15.72
N GLN A 262 -12.52 10.51 16.87
CA GLN A 262 -12.27 9.11 17.21
C GLN A 262 -13.55 8.26 17.24
N LYS A 263 -14.69 8.84 17.65
CA LYS A 263 -15.96 8.12 17.75
C LYS A 263 -16.52 7.79 16.37
N GLU A 264 -16.49 8.78 15.47
CA GLU A 264 -16.90 8.69 14.08
C GLU A 264 -15.99 7.69 13.36
N MET A 265 -14.68 7.76 13.59
CA MET A 265 -13.70 6.83 13.01
C MET A 265 -13.93 5.39 13.46
N ASN A 266 -14.17 5.15 14.75
CA ASN A 266 -14.50 3.82 15.27
C ASN A 266 -15.79 3.26 14.65
N THR A 267 -16.78 4.13 14.42
CA THR A 267 -18.05 3.74 13.77
C THR A 267 -17.82 3.39 12.31
N LEU A 268 -17.03 4.18 11.59
CA LEU A 268 -16.63 3.92 10.20
C LEU A 268 -15.90 2.58 10.07
N LEU A 269 -14.89 2.32 10.90
CA LEU A 269 -14.10 1.08 10.83
C LEU A 269 -14.97 -0.17 11.07
N ARG A 270 -15.95 -0.10 11.99
CA ARG A 270 -16.91 -1.20 12.21
C ARG A 270 -17.79 -1.43 10.98
N ARG A 271 -18.34 -0.36 10.39
CA ARG A 271 -19.15 -0.44 9.16
C ARG A 271 -18.36 -1.05 8.01
N LEU A 272 -17.13 -0.57 7.78
CA LEU A 272 -16.23 -1.09 6.75
C LEU A 272 -15.90 -2.58 6.99
N THR A 273 -15.66 -2.97 8.25
CA THR A 273 -15.42 -4.37 8.62
C THR A 273 -16.64 -5.24 8.29
N ASP A 274 -17.84 -4.83 8.70
CA ASP A 274 -19.06 -5.60 8.48
C ASP A 274 -19.40 -5.73 6.99
N GLN A 275 -19.23 -4.67 6.20
CA GLN A 275 -19.43 -4.71 4.74
C GLN A 275 -18.42 -5.61 4.05
N THR A 276 -17.14 -5.46 4.40
CA THR A 276 -16.04 -6.23 3.79
C THR A 276 -16.15 -7.72 4.11
N THR A 277 -16.53 -8.08 5.35
CA THR A 277 -16.73 -9.47 5.76
C THR A 277 -17.95 -10.12 5.11
N LYS A 278 -19.04 -9.38 4.86
CA LYS A 278 -20.19 -9.86 4.07
C LYS A 278 -19.82 -10.25 2.64
N ARG A 279 -18.78 -9.63 2.08
CA ARG A 279 -18.19 -9.99 0.77
C ARG A 279 -17.19 -11.15 0.85
N GLY A 280 -16.92 -11.68 2.04
CA GLY A 280 -15.98 -12.78 2.25
C GLY A 280 -14.51 -12.33 2.33
N PHE A 281 -14.24 -11.03 2.49
CA PHE A 281 -12.89 -10.50 2.63
C PHE A 281 -12.57 -10.15 4.09
N SER A 282 -11.28 -10.08 4.42
CA SER A 282 -10.80 -9.74 5.76
C SER A 282 -9.59 -8.82 5.71
N GLU A 283 -9.41 -8.02 6.75
CA GLU A 283 -8.18 -7.26 6.95
C GLU A 283 -6.96 -8.18 7.11
N TYR A 284 -5.84 -7.79 6.50
CA TYR A 284 -4.61 -8.59 6.61
C TYR A 284 -3.94 -8.52 7.99
N ARG A 285 -4.34 -7.53 8.80
CA ARG A 285 -3.76 -7.19 10.11
C ARG A 285 -4.75 -7.32 11.28
N THR A 286 -5.64 -8.30 11.25
CA THR A 286 -6.48 -8.66 12.39
C THR A 286 -6.63 -10.18 12.50
N HIS A 287 -6.39 -10.76 13.68
CA HIS A 287 -6.57 -12.20 13.94
C HIS A 287 -7.56 -12.40 15.09
N ARG A 288 -8.27 -13.54 15.14
CA ARG A 288 -9.05 -13.95 16.31
C ARG A 288 -8.97 -15.46 16.60
N LYS A 289 -8.94 -15.75 17.90
CA LYS A 289 -9.23 -16.98 18.67
C LYS A 289 -8.33 -18.22 18.58
N LEU A 290 -7.58 -18.50 17.51
CA LEU A 290 -6.83 -19.77 17.46
C LEU A 290 -5.55 -19.82 18.34
N MET A 291 -5.08 -18.69 18.88
CA MET A 291 -3.77 -18.60 19.55
C MET A 291 -3.82 -18.57 21.09
N MET A 292 -5.01 -18.67 21.70
CA MET A 292 -5.16 -18.49 23.16
C MET A 292 -4.50 -19.63 23.98
N SER A 293 -4.59 -20.88 23.52
CA SER A 293 -3.95 -22.02 24.21
C SER A 293 -2.43 -21.95 24.20
N LEU A 294 -1.84 -21.58 23.06
CA LEU A 294 -0.39 -21.35 22.94
C LEU A 294 0.05 -20.18 23.82
N LYS A 295 -0.75 -19.11 23.89
CA LYS A 295 -0.49 -17.95 24.75
C LYS A 295 -0.45 -18.33 26.22
N ASP A 296 -1.43 -19.09 26.71
CA ASP A 296 -1.46 -19.55 28.12
C ASP A 296 -0.29 -20.46 28.47
N MET A 297 0.15 -21.30 27.52
CA MET A 297 1.29 -22.19 27.73
C MET A 297 2.62 -21.44 27.78
N LEU A 298 2.85 -20.48 26.86
CA LEU A 298 4.13 -19.77 26.73
C LEU A 298 4.25 -18.56 27.66
N ASP A 299 3.13 -17.97 28.06
CA ASP A 299 3.08 -16.82 28.96
C ASP A 299 1.92 -16.97 29.96
N PRO A 300 2.04 -17.90 30.93
CA PRO A 300 0.98 -18.22 31.89
C PRO A 300 0.63 -17.06 32.84
N LYS A 301 1.49 -16.04 32.94
CA LYS A 301 1.27 -14.84 33.74
C LYS A 301 0.70 -13.67 32.93
N GLY A 302 0.57 -13.81 31.62
CA GLY A 302 0.03 -12.77 30.72
C GLY A 302 0.83 -11.49 30.67
N ILE A 303 2.16 -11.58 30.76
CA ILE A 303 3.06 -10.41 30.81
C ILE A 303 3.25 -9.79 29.43
N LEU A 304 3.35 -10.60 28.38
CA LEU A 304 3.72 -10.17 27.05
C LEU A 304 2.50 -9.62 26.30
N SER A 305 2.43 -8.29 26.14
CA SER A 305 1.47 -7.57 25.28
C SER A 305 0.05 -8.18 25.21
N PRO A 306 -0.67 -8.27 26.34
CA PRO A 306 -2.02 -8.84 26.37
C PRO A 306 -2.95 -8.08 25.40
N GLY A 307 -3.75 -8.83 24.63
CA GLY A 307 -4.71 -8.28 23.67
C GLY A 307 -4.15 -7.94 22.28
N LYS A 308 -2.84 -8.02 22.06
CA LYS A 308 -2.25 -7.87 20.73
C LYS A 308 -2.91 -8.86 19.75
N SER A 309 -3.40 -8.33 18.63
CA SER A 309 -4.12 -9.11 17.60
C SER A 309 -5.30 -9.91 18.16
N GLY A 310 -5.97 -9.40 19.21
CA GLY A 310 -7.09 -10.06 19.86
C GLY A 310 -6.73 -11.32 20.66
N ILE A 311 -5.43 -11.53 20.96
CA ILE A 311 -4.94 -12.71 21.69
C ILE A 311 -4.79 -12.36 23.18
N TRP A 312 -5.66 -12.96 24.00
CA TRP A 312 -5.65 -12.85 25.46
C TRP A 312 -5.33 -14.20 26.08
N ASN A 313 -4.81 -14.18 27.30
CA ASN A 313 -4.78 -15.36 28.15
C ASN A 313 -6.21 -15.77 28.53
N SER A 314 -6.47 -17.06 28.72
CA SER A 314 -7.84 -17.52 29.05
C SER A 314 -8.29 -17.12 30.46
N LYS A 315 -7.35 -16.71 31.32
CA LYS A 315 -7.60 -16.31 32.72
C LYS A 315 -7.57 -14.78 32.94
N GLY A 316 -7.57 -13.98 31.88
CA GLY A 316 -7.47 -12.51 31.94
C GLY A 316 -8.58 -11.80 31.19
#